data_AF-A0A401FIM8-F1
#
_entry.id   AF-A0A401FIM8-F1
#
_cell.length_a   1.000
_cell.length_b   1.000
_cell.length_c   1.000
_cell.angle_alpha   90.00
_cell.angle_beta   90.00
_cell.angle_gamma   90.00
#
_symmetry.space_group_name_H-M   'P 1'
#
loop_
_entity.id
_entity.type
_entity.pdbx_description
1 polymer ?
#
loop_
_entity_poly.entity_id
_entity_poly.type
_entity_poly.pdbx_seq_one_letter_code
_entity_poly.pdbx_strand_id
1 'polypeptide(L)'
;MKKKTRLMVIGASTLALVAAGLFGAGMYFYQVAVVPAPKTFLAKDKPIKQTNPLYPAHKWYQSVAKERWTETSAGQNLRLDANYIPAAKKTNKTVLVAHGFMSNKNKNV
;
A
#
# COMPACT_ATOMS: atom_id res chain seq x y z
N MET A 1 -1.69 -20.07 -50.38
CA MET A 1 -0.79 -20.53 -49.29
C MET A 1 -0.84 -22.05 -49.17
N LYS A 2 0.32 -22.69 -48.99
CA LYS A 2 0.39 -24.15 -48.75
C LYS A 2 -0.31 -24.48 -47.42
N LYS A 3 -0.97 -25.65 -47.33
CA LYS A 3 -1.77 -26.10 -46.16
C LYS A 3 -1.01 -25.99 -44.83
N LYS A 4 0.29 -26.34 -44.84
CA LYS A 4 1.21 -26.23 -43.69
C LYS A 4 1.42 -24.79 -43.23
N THR A 5 1.61 -23.85 -44.16
CA THR A 5 1.77 -22.42 -43.86
C THR A 5 0.50 -21.82 -43.26
N ARG A 6 -0.69 -22.22 -43.74
CA ARG A 6 -1.96 -21.79 -43.13
C ARG A 6 -2.11 -22.27 -41.68
N LEU A 7 -1.77 -23.53 -41.41
CA LEU A 7 -1.83 -24.09 -40.05
C LEU A 7 -0.86 -23.38 -39.10
N MET A 8 0.36 -23.07 -39.55
CA MET A 8 1.33 -22.31 -38.77
C MET A 8 0.84 -20.91 -38.42
N VAL A 9 0.27 -20.18 -39.38
CA VAL A 9 -0.27 -18.84 -39.15
C VAL A 9 -1.43 -18.86 -38.17
N ILE A 10 -2.35 -19.83 -38.28
CA ILE A 10 -3.45 -19.99 -37.34
C ILE A 10 -2.93 -20.28 -35.94
N GLY A 11 -1.99 -21.22 -35.79
CA GLY A 11 -1.39 -21.54 -34.50
C GLY A 11 -0.69 -20.35 -33.85
N ALA A 12 0.12 -19.62 -34.62
CA ALA A 12 0.81 -18.41 -34.14
C ALA A 12 -0.18 -17.30 -33.75
N SER A 13 -1.24 -17.11 -34.53
CA SER A 13 -2.27 -16.09 -34.26
C SER A 13 -3.05 -16.41 -32.99
N THR A 14 -3.44 -17.68 -32.81
CA THR A 14 -4.11 -18.13 -31.58
C THR A 14 -3.21 -17.95 -30.36
N LEU A 15 -1.93 -18.33 -30.47
CA LEU A 15 -0.98 -18.15 -29.37
C LEU A 15 -0.78 -16.68 -29.02
N ALA A 16 -0.65 -15.80 -30.01
CA ALA A 16 -0.53 -14.36 -29.81
C ALA A 16 -1.78 -13.79 -29.12
N LEU A 17 -2.98 -14.22 -29.52
CA LEU A 17 -4.24 -13.81 -28.90
C LEU A 17 -4.29 -14.22 -27.41
N VAL A 18 -3.93 -15.48 -27.10
CA VAL A 18 -3.89 -15.98 -25.72
C VAL A 18 -2.86 -15.22 -24.88
N ALA A 19 -1.66 -15.00 -25.43
CA ALA A 19 -0.61 -14.24 -24.74
C ALA A 19 -1.04 -12.79 -24.44
N ALA A 20 -1.67 -12.12 -25.42
CA ALA A 20 -2.21 -10.78 -25.22
C ALA A 20 -3.32 -10.75 -24.15
N GLY A 21 -4.20 -11.75 -24.14
CA GLY A 21 -5.25 -11.89 -23.13
C GLY A 21 -4.68 -12.09 -21.72
N LEU A 22 -3.70 -12.98 -21.56
CA LEU A 22 -3.02 -13.21 -20.28
C LEU A 22 -2.26 -11.97 -19.80
N PHE A 23 -1.58 -11.28 -20.71
CA PHE A 23 -0.88 -10.04 -20.39
C PHE A 23 -1.86 -8.95 -19.93
N GLY A 24 -2.96 -8.75 -20.65
CA GLY A 24 -4.01 -7.80 -20.28
C GLY A 24 -4.63 -8.11 -18.91
N ALA A 25 -4.97 -9.38 -18.67
CA ALA A 25 -5.47 -9.83 -17.38
C ALA A 25 -4.45 -9.62 -16.25
N GLY A 26 -3.17 -9.94 -16.50
CA GLY A 26 -2.08 -9.73 -15.54
C GLY A 26 -1.91 -8.26 -15.17
N MET A 27 -1.93 -7.36 -16.15
CA MET A 27 -1.87 -5.91 -15.91
C MET A 27 -3.07 -5.41 -15.11
N TYR A 28 -4.29 -5.90 -15.41
CA TYR A 28 -5.48 -5.57 -14.64
C TYR A 28 -5.35 -6.01 -13.18
N PHE A 29 -4.96 -7.25 -12.92
CA PHE A 29 -4.79 -7.75 -11.57
C PHE A 29 -3.63 -7.06 -10.83
N TYR A 30 -2.55 -6.69 -11.51
CA TYR A 30 -1.47 -5.91 -10.92
C TYR A 30 -1.98 -4.53 -10.45
N GLN A 31 -2.75 -3.83 -11.28
CA GLN A 31 -3.36 -2.55 -10.92
C GLN A 31 -4.33 -2.70 -9.74
N VAL A 32 -5.10 -3.80 -9.69
CA VAL A 32 -6.07 -4.08 -8.63
C VAL A 32 -5.40 -4.49 -7.31
N ALA A 33 -4.35 -5.30 -7.34
CA ALA A 33 -3.74 -5.89 -6.15
C ALA A 33 -2.53 -5.11 -5.61
N VAL A 34 -1.69 -4.57 -6.48
CA VAL A 34 -0.35 -4.06 -6.10
C VAL A 34 -0.29 -2.54 -6.05
N VAL A 35 -0.82 -1.87 -7.07
CA VAL A 35 -0.67 -0.41 -7.19
C VAL A 35 -1.34 0.31 -6.01
N PRO A 36 -0.62 1.15 -5.24
CA PRO A 36 -1.22 1.94 -4.15
C PRO A 36 -2.15 3.02 -4.72
N ALA A 37 -3.44 2.73 -4.75
CA ALA A 37 -4.48 3.63 -5.25
C ALA A 37 -5.79 3.34 -4.51
N PRO A 38 -6.72 4.30 -4.36
CA PRO A 38 -8.01 4.06 -3.73
C PRO A 38 -8.72 2.87 -4.38
N LYS A 39 -8.95 1.82 -3.60
CA LYS A 39 -9.60 0.60 -4.07
C LYS A 39 -11.08 0.65 -3.68
N THR A 40 -11.97 0.53 -4.66
CA THR A 40 -13.42 0.57 -4.45
C THR A 40 -13.93 -0.61 -3.60
N PHE A 41 -13.19 -1.73 -3.59
CA PHE A 41 -13.49 -2.92 -2.79
C PHE A 41 -12.98 -2.86 -1.34
N LEU A 42 -12.05 -1.95 -1.02
CA LEU A 42 -11.63 -1.74 0.36
C LEU A 42 -12.68 -0.88 1.07
N ALA A 43 -12.98 -1.23 2.32
CA ALA A 43 -13.84 -0.40 3.14
C ALA A 43 -13.25 1.01 3.24
N LYS A 44 -14.09 2.02 2.98
CA LYS A 44 -13.69 3.41 3.22
C LYS A 44 -13.34 3.57 4.69
N ASP A 45 -12.32 4.37 4.94
CA ASP A 45 -11.94 4.78 6.28
C ASP A 45 -13.16 5.39 6.98
N LYS A 46 -13.55 4.80 8.11
CA LYS A 46 -14.62 5.31 8.96
C LYS A 46 -14.00 5.91 10.22
N PRO A 47 -14.47 7.08 10.68
CA PRO A 47 -14.06 7.60 11.97
C PRO A 47 -14.32 6.56 13.07
N ILE A 48 -13.36 6.41 13.97
CA ILE A 48 -13.50 5.54 15.12
C ILE A 48 -14.61 6.09 16.02
N LYS A 49 -15.57 5.23 16.30
CA LYS A 49 -16.67 5.50 17.21
C LYS A 49 -16.17 5.56 18.65
N GLN A 50 -16.80 6.38 19.48
CA GLN A 50 -16.50 6.46 20.91
C GLN A 50 -16.68 5.13 21.65
N THR A 51 -17.52 4.23 21.12
CA THR A 51 -17.73 2.88 21.66
C THR A 51 -16.59 1.91 21.34
N ASN A 52 -15.64 2.29 20.48
CA ASN A 52 -14.49 1.46 20.18
C ASN A 52 -13.51 1.51 21.37
N PRO A 53 -13.04 0.35 21.88
CA PRO A 53 -12.09 0.31 22.99
C PRO A 53 -10.77 1.06 22.73
N LEU A 54 -10.40 1.25 21.46
CA LEU A 54 -9.19 1.98 21.06
C LEU A 54 -9.40 3.50 20.93
N TYR A 55 -10.64 4.01 21.04
CA TYR A 55 -10.93 5.43 20.88
C TYR A 55 -10.06 6.35 21.77
N PRO A 56 -9.81 6.04 23.07
CA PRO A 56 -8.93 6.86 23.89
C PRO A 56 -7.50 6.95 23.35
N ALA A 57 -6.94 5.84 22.85
CA ALA A 57 -5.60 5.81 22.27
C ALA A 57 -5.52 6.60 20.97
N HIS A 58 -6.54 6.50 20.11
CA HIS A 58 -6.60 7.30 18.88
C HIS A 58 -6.71 8.79 19.18
N LYS A 59 -7.58 9.17 20.13
CA LYS A 59 -7.72 10.56 20.57
C LYS A 59 -6.42 11.10 21.15
N TRP A 60 -5.74 10.33 22.00
CA TRP A 60 -4.42 10.68 22.53
C TRP A 60 -3.38 10.85 21.41
N TYR A 61 -3.31 9.91 20.48
CA TYR A 61 -2.35 9.98 19.38
C TYR A 61 -2.61 11.22 18.52
N GLN A 62 -3.85 11.61 18.29
CA GLN A 62 -4.16 12.84 17.55
C GLN A 62 -3.73 14.10 18.30
N SER A 63 -3.95 14.17 19.61
CA SER A 63 -3.72 15.39 20.40
C SER A 63 -2.31 15.54 20.97
N VAL A 64 -1.56 14.45 21.15
CA VAL A 64 -0.22 14.50 21.75
C VAL A 64 0.73 15.33 20.88
N ALA A 65 1.61 16.10 21.53
CA ALA A 65 2.67 16.84 20.86
C ALA A 65 3.61 15.86 20.13
N LYS A 66 3.94 16.19 18.88
CA LYS A 66 4.78 15.38 18.01
C LYS A 66 5.88 16.24 17.42
N GLU A 67 7.07 15.68 17.35
CA GLU A 67 8.16 16.23 16.56
C GLU A 67 8.17 15.56 15.18
N ARG A 68 8.50 16.32 14.14
CA ARG A 68 8.70 15.78 12.80
C ARG A 68 10.15 15.32 12.67
N TRP A 69 10.33 14.03 12.46
CA TRP A 69 11.66 13.45 12.24
C TRP A 69 11.76 12.94 10.81
N THR A 70 12.94 13.09 10.21
CA THR A 70 13.20 12.57 8.88
C THR A 70 14.54 11.87 8.79
N GLU A 71 14.59 10.79 8.04
CA GLU A 71 15.78 9.97 7.83
C GLU A 71 15.91 9.61 6.35
N THR A 72 17.10 9.25 5.90
CA THR A 72 17.31 8.69 4.55
C THR A 72 17.26 7.17 4.62
N SER A 73 16.48 6.53 3.75
CA SER A 73 16.35 5.07 3.75
C SER A 73 17.66 4.37 3.42
N ALA A 74 17.83 3.18 4.00
CA ALA A 74 18.92 2.31 3.64
C ALA A 74 18.78 1.87 2.16
N GLY A 75 19.74 2.25 1.33
CA GLY A 75 19.92 1.74 -0.04
C GLY A 75 19.11 2.40 -1.15
N GLN A 76 18.04 3.14 -0.85
CA GLN A 76 17.17 3.74 -1.88
C GLN A 76 17.10 5.26 -1.87
N ASN A 77 17.85 5.93 -0.98
CA ASN A 77 17.86 7.40 -0.84
C ASN A 77 16.47 8.03 -0.70
N LEU A 78 15.52 7.30 -0.10
CA LEU A 78 14.18 7.80 0.12
C LEU A 78 14.17 8.65 1.40
N ARG A 79 13.50 9.79 1.37
CA ARG A 79 13.22 10.56 2.58
C ARG A 79 12.08 9.89 3.35
N LEU A 80 12.44 9.24 4.46
CA LEU A 80 11.50 8.73 5.45
C LEU A 80 11.02 9.90 6.32
N ASP A 81 9.71 9.99 6.53
CA ASP A 81 9.09 11.07 7.31
C ASP A 81 8.22 10.44 8.42
N ALA A 82 8.54 10.75 9.67
CA ALA A 82 7.97 10.13 10.86
C ALA A 82 7.48 11.18 11.87
N ASN A 83 6.63 10.74 12.80
CA ASN A 83 6.26 11.49 13.99
C ASN A 83 6.99 10.87 15.18
N TYR A 84 7.74 11.69 15.92
CA TYR A 84 8.36 11.29 17.17
C TYR A 84 7.57 11.85 18.35
N ILE A 85 7.34 11.01 19.36
CA ILE A 85 6.68 11.40 20.60
C ILE A 85 7.67 11.12 21.73
N PRO A 86 8.19 12.16 22.41
CA PRO A 86 9.14 11.96 23.50
C PRO A 86 8.46 11.26 24.69
N ALA A 87 9.23 10.43 25.40
CA ALA A 87 8.73 9.79 26.60
C ALA A 87 8.50 10.82 27.71
N ALA A 88 7.36 10.74 28.40
CA ALA A 88 7.04 11.64 29.51
C ALA A 88 8.00 11.51 30.70
N LYS A 89 8.70 10.37 30.82
CA LYS A 89 9.74 10.10 31.83
C LYS A 89 10.96 9.52 31.13
N LYS A 90 12.15 9.85 31.65
CA LYS A 90 13.42 9.31 31.12
C LYS A 90 13.38 7.78 31.10
N THR A 91 13.67 7.21 29.93
CA THR A 91 13.68 5.77 29.70
C THR A 91 14.63 5.46 28.54
N ASN A 92 15.14 4.23 28.53
CA ASN A 92 15.95 3.70 27.42
C ASN A 92 15.13 2.74 26.53
N LYS A 93 13.81 2.72 26.69
CA LYS A 93 12.88 1.91 25.89
C LYS A 93 12.26 2.77 24.80
N THR A 94 12.23 2.24 23.58
CA THR A 94 11.67 2.91 22.40
C THR A 94 10.71 1.96 21.71
N VAL A 95 9.59 2.49 21.20
CA VAL A 95 8.63 1.75 20.38
C VAL A 95 8.64 2.34 18.99
N LEU A 96 8.85 1.50 17.97
CA LEU A 96 8.72 1.87 16.57
C LEU A 96 7.38 1.35 16.04
N VAL A 97 6.56 2.25 15.49
CA VAL A 97 5.27 1.90 14.89
C VAL A 97 5.35 2.15 13.38
N ALA A 98 5.24 1.07 12.61
CA ALA A 98 5.14 1.14 11.15
C ALA A 98 3.67 0.97 10.72
N HIS A 99 3.24 1.76 9.75
CA HIS A 99 1.90 1.65 9.20
C HIS A 99 1.83 0.52 8.15
N GLY A 100 0.62 -0.04 7.97
CA GLY A 100 0.37 -1.02 6.92
C GLY A 100 0.28 -0.42 5.52
N PHE A 101 0.02 -1.30 4.54
CA PHE A 101 -0.19 -0.94 3.14
C PHE A 101 -1.26 0.15 2.99
N MET A 102 -1.00 1.14 2.12
CA MET A 102 -1.89 2.29 1.84
C MET A 102 -2.32 3.11 3.06
N SER A 103 -1.56 3.07 4.14
CA SER A 103 -1.74 3.94 5.31
C SER A 103 -0.64 4.99 5.40
N ASN A 104 -0.71 5.85 6.41
CA ASN A 104 0.32 6.85 6.70
C ASN A 104 0.37 7.18 8.20
N LYS A 105 1.41 7.90 8.62
CA LYS A 105 1.66 8.27 10.02
C LYS A 105 0.62 9.21 10.67
N ASN A 106 -0.24 9.85 9.87
CA ASN A 106 -1.23 10.83 10.33
C ASN A 106 -2.67 10.36 10.10
N LYS A 107 -2.87 9.07 9.81
CA LYS A 107 -4.17 8.59 9.36
C LYS A 107 -5.20 8.71 10.50
N ASN A 108 -6.17 9.60 10.30
CA ASN A 108 -7.31 9.80 11.18
C ASN A 108 -8.42 8.79 10.81
N VAL A 109 -8.20 7.53 11.14
CA VAL A 109 -9.30 6.58 11.33
C VAL A 109 -9.65 6.56 12.79
#